data_AF-A0A2H3BF26-F1
#
_entry.id   AF-A0A2H3BF26-F1
#
_cell.length_a   1.000
_cell.length_b   1.000
_cell.length_c   1.000
_cell.angle_alpha   90.00
_cell.angle_beta   90.00
_cell.angle_gamma   90.00
#
_symmetry.space_group_name_H-M   'P 1'
#
loop_
_entity.id
_entity.type
_entity.pdbx_description
1 polymer ?
#
loop_
_entity_poly.entity_id
_entity_poly.type
_entity_poly.pdbx_seq_one_letter_code
_entity_poly.pdbx_strand_id
1 'polypeptide(L)'
;MGLPGISYNPETPPSFELDSNRYAMLKLLYTLVSSDDFSTTMMVDNQHIMLMLFLQVLNSTAPHPYFLPSDWCTPTMASNFTQLAFQDQAWTLSSNYMTLQFVYQFLQLGEPIANQIVSCFVSGHLLDYVVKLRGDEILWKWELGGILGVFVSGVRRSDAAVTYLFELDNIFAVCAMFIIWQDIPHLHLLAQCCPDHPVWTECLQKLDTIPEHFELSLSLYDREEILSTVSAFRLLFEGGGPLMLHSRPTVSSLWRRLWQRHRNIGKELTGASKV
;
A
#
# COMPACT_ATOMS: atom_id res chain seq x y z
N MET A 1 8.15 -29.25 -25.99
CA MET A 1 6.93 -28.44 -25.74
C MET A 1 7.01 -27.94 -24.32
N GLY A 2 7.44 -26.69 -24.13
CA GLY A 2 7.59 -26.08 -22.81
C GLY A 2 6.27 -25.45 -22.37
N LEU A 3 5.86 -25.75 -21.14
CA LEU A 3 4.72 -25.10 -20.47
C LEU A 3 5.03 -23.59 -20.35
N PRO A 4 4.08 -22.69 -20.69
CA PRO A 4 4.28 -21.27 -20.49
C PRO A 4 4.28 -20.96 -18.99
N GLY A 5 5.36 -20.32 -18.54
CA GLY A 5 5.52 -19.84 -17.16
C GLY A 5 4.36 -18.91 -16.79
N ILE A 6 3.66 -19.29 -15.73
CA ILE A 6 2.67 -18.44 -15.06
C ILE A 6 3.48 -17.31 -14.41
N SER A 7 3.51 -16.17 -15.09
CA SER A 7 3.89 -14.90 -14.49
C SER A 7 2.84 -14.58 -13.42
N TYR A 8 3.19 -14.82 -12.15
CA TYR A 8 2.42 -14.33 -11.02
C TYR A 8 2.55 -12.81 -11.00
N ASN A 9 1.53 -12.13 -11.51
CA ASN A 9 1.37 -10.70 -11.35
C ASN A 9 0.59 -10.48 -10.04
N PRO A 10 1.18 -9.95 -8.96
CA PRO A 10 0.55 -9.87 -7.64
C PRO A 10 -0.50 -8.76 -7.52
N GLU A 11 -0.74 -7.96 -8.56
CA GLU A 11 -1.50 -6.71 -8.43
C GLU A 11 -3.03 -6.86 -8.37
N THR A 12 -3.60 -8.06 -8.47
CA THR A 12 -5.01 -8.27 -8.12
C THR A 12 -5.29 -9.74 -7.82
N PRO A 13 -5.77 -10.11 -6.61
CA PRO A 13 -6.13 -11.49 -6.35
C PRO A 13 -7.24 -11.95 -7.30
N PRO A 14 -7.21 -13.20 -7.80
CA PRO A 14 -8.27 -13.72 -8.64
C PRO A 14 -9.60 -13.64 -7.87
N SER A 15 -10.59 -12.99 -8.50
CA SER A 15 -11.93 -12.89 -7.98
C SER A 15 -12.77 -14.06 -8.50
N PHE A 16 -13.41 -14.78 -7.58
CA PHE A 16 -14.22 -15.94 -7.86
C PHE A 16 -15.69 -15.64 -7.53
N GLU A 17 -16.59 -16.27 -8.27
CA GLU A 17 -18.02 -16.16 -8.03
C GLU A 17 -18.39 -16.68 -6.63
N LEU A 18 -19.31 -15.98 -5.96
CA LEU A 18 -19.85 -16.41 -4.67
C LEU A 18 -20.67 -17.70 -4.83
N ASP A 19 -20.03 -18.84 -4.56
CA ASP A 19 -20.69 -20.15 -4.45
C ASP A 19 -21.15 -20.48 -3.01
N SER A 20 -21.89 -21.57 -2.85
CA SER A 20 -22.39 -22.01 -1.54
C SER A 20 -21.29 -22.32 -0.52
N ASN A 21 -20.12 -22.79 -0.98
CA ASN A 21 -19.00 -23.13 -0.10
C ASN A 21 -18.30 -21.87 0.40
N ARG A 22 -18.02 -20.91 -0.49
CA ARG A 22 -17.46 -19.59 -0.16
C ARG A 22 -18.38 -18.82 0.76
N TYR A 23 -19.69 -18.87 0.50
CA TYR A 23 -20.69 -18.27 1.38
C TYR A 23 -20.63 -18.88 2.80
N ALA A 24 -20.65 -20.20 2.92
CA ALA A 24 -20.58 -20.88 4.21
C ALA A 24 -19.27 -20.61 4.95
N MET A 25 -18.15 -20.63 4.23
CA MET A 25 -16.82 -20.36 4.77
C MET A 25 -16.69 -18.92 5.26
N LEU A 26 -17.10 -17.93 4.46
CA LEU A 26 -17.10 -16.52 4.87
C LEU A 26 -17.99 -16.30 6.08
N LYS A 27 -19.17 -16.95 6.13
CA LYS A 27 -20.08 -16.80 7.27
C LYS A 27 -19.47 -17.37 8.55
N LEU A 28 -18.83 -18.54 8.48
CA LEU A 28 -18.10 -19.13 9.60
C LEU A 28 -16.93 -18.25 10.05
N LEU A 29 -16.06 -17.87 9.11
CA LEU A 29 -14.89 -17.05 9.40
C LEU A 29 -15.29 -15.69 9.99
N TYR A 30 -16.30 -15.03 9.42
CA TYR A 30 -16.83 -13.79 9.97
C TYR A 30 -17.32 -13.97 11.42
N THR A 31 -18.09 -15.02 11.69
CA THR A 31 -18.58 -15.33 13.05
C THR A 31 -17.43 -15.54 14.04
N LEU A 32 -16.33 -16.17 13.59
CA LEU A 32 -15.15 -16.41 14.40
C LEU A 32 -14.37 -15.12 14.68
N VAL A 33 -14.09 -14.31 13.66
CA VAL A 33 -13.31 -13.05 13.83
C VAL A 33 -14.11 -11.94 14.53
N SER A 34 -15.45 -12.02 14.51
CA SER A 34 -16.33 -11.10 15.23
C SER A 34 -16.67 -11.54 16.66
N SER A 35 -16.19 -12.70 17.10
CA SER A 35 -16.47 -13.22 18.44
C SER A 35 -15.65 -12.50 19.51
N ASP A 36 -16.22 -12.29 20.70
CA ASP A 36 -15.51 -11.74 21.86
C ASP A 36 -14.33 -12.63 22.30
N ASP A 37 -14.41 -13.94 22.00
CA ASP A 37 -13.35 -14.90 22.28
C ASP A 37 -12.13 -14.71 21.37
N PHE A 38 -12.31 -14.09 20.19
CA PHE A 38 -11.25 -13.93 19.20
C PHE A 38 -10.06 -13.20 19.78
N SER A 39 -10.27 -12.09 20.50
CA SER A 39 -9.21 -11.27 21.08
C SER A 39 -8.77 -11.70 22.48
N THR A 40 -9.53 -12.54 23.17
CA THR A 40 -9.35 -12.78 24.62
C THR A 40 -8.82 -14.16 24.98
N THR A 41 -9.18 -15.21 24.25
CA THR A 41 -8.84 -16.60 24.60
C THR A 41 -7.93 -17.29 23.59
N MET A 42 -7.85 -16.76 22.37
CA MET A 42 -7.08 -17.37 21.30
C MET A 42 -5.61 -16.95 21.30
N MET A 43 -4.72 -17.88 20.94
CA MET A 43 -3.30 -17.58 20.69
C MET A 43 -3.15 -16.63 19.50
N VAL A 44 -2.19 -15.69 19.58
CA VAL A 44 -1.93 -14.67 18.55
C VAL A 44 -1.71 -15.29 17.17
N ASP A 45 -0.94 -16.37 17.06
CA ASP A 45 -0.71 -17.06 15.78
C ASP A 45 -2.02 -17.57 15.14
N ASN A 46 -2.94 -18.07 15.96
CA ASN A 46 -4.25 -18.53 15.48
C ASN A 46 -5.15 -17.36 15.08
N GLN A 47 -5.04 -16.22 15.79
CA GLN A 47 -5.72 -14.97 15.41
C GLN A 47 -5.20 -14.48 14.05
N HIS A 48 -3.88 -14.48 13.83
CA HIS A 48 -3.26 -14.13 12.53
C HIS A 48 -3.73 -15.04 11.42
N ILE A 49 -3.69 -16.36 11.62
CA ILE A 49 -4.12 -17.33 10.61
C ILE A 49 -5.60 -17.14 10.27
N MET A 50 -6.47 -17.02 11.27
CA MET A 50 -7.90 -16.86 11.02
C MET A 50 -8.23 -15.54 10.35
N LEU A 51 -7.61 -14.44 10.77
CA LEU A 51 -7.81 -13.16 10.13
C LEU A 51 -7.29 -13.21 8.69
N MET A 52 -6.09 -13.75 8.45
CA MET A 52 -5.55 -13.93 7.10
C MET A 52 -6.50 -14.72 6.20
N LEU A 53 -7.03 -15.86 6.67
CA LEU A 53 -7.98 -16.68 5.92
C LEU A 53 -9.27 -15.93 5.63
N PHE A 54 -9.84 -15.25 6.63
CA PHE A 54 -11.04 -14.44 6.45
C PHE A 54 -10.83 -13.38 5.35
N LEU A 55 -9.72 -12.66 5.41
CA LEU A 55 -9.40 -11.57 4.48
C LEU A 55 -9.10 -12.08 3.06
N GLN A 56 -8.37 -13.18 2.93
CA GLN A 56 -8.09 -13.81 1.64
C GLN A 56 -9.37 -14.27 0.95
N VAL A 57 -10.26 -14.92 1.68
CA VAL A 57 -11.55 -15.38 1.13
C VAL A 57 -12.43 -14.19 0.79
N LEU A 58 -12.44 -13.15 1.63
CA LEU A 58 -13.23 -11.93 1.39
C LEU A 58 -12.78 -11.23 0.10
N ASN A 59 -11.48 -10.96 -0.04
CA ASN A 59 -10.92 -10.25 -1.19
C ASN A 59 -10.96 -11.08 -2.50
N SER A 60 -11.00 -12.41 -2.40
CA SER A 60 -11.10 -13.28 -3.58
C SER A 60 -12.53 -13.64 -3.97
N THR A 61 -13.56 -13.09 -3.31
CA THR A 61 -14.96 -13.44 -3.57
C THR A 61 -15.74 -12.23 -4.08
N ALA A 62 -16.40 -12.38 -5.24
CA ALA A 62 -17.33 -11.39 -5.77
C ALA A 62 -18.63 -12.07 -6.27
N PRO A 63 -19.80 -11.47 -6.05
CA PRO A 63 -20.04 -10.29 -5.22
C PRO A 63 -19.83 -10.60 -3.73
N HIS A 64 -19.64 -9.55 -2.92
CA HIS A 64 -19.59 -9.69 -1.47
C HIS A 64 -20.91 -10.29 -0.96
N PRO A 65 -20.88 -11.24 -0.01
CA PRO A 65 -22.09 -11.92 0.43
C PRO A 65 -23.01 -10.98 1.20
N TYR A 66 -24.32 -11.07 0.96
CA TYR A 66 -25.34 -10.19 1.54
C TYR A 66 -25.39 -10.15 3.07
N PHE A 67 -24.83 -11.15 3.76
CA PHE A 67 -24.76 -11.14 5.23
C PHE A 67 -23.68 -10.20 5.77
N LEU A 68 -22.69 -9.81 4.95
CA LEU A 68 -21.72 -8.78 5.29
C LEU A 68 -22.32 -7.44 4.84
N PRO A 69 -22.81 -6.62 5.76
CA PRO A 69 -23.29 -5.29 5.40
C PRO A 69 -22.11 -4.43 4.93
N SER A 70 -22.39 -3.29 4.30
CA SER A 70 -21.33 -2.38 3.82
C SER A 70 -20.39 -1.89 4.93
N ASP A 71 -20.85 -1.93 6.17
CA ASP A 71 -20.15 -1.59 7.42
C ASP A 71 -19.76 -2.84 8.24
N TRP A 72 -19.54 -3.98 7.58
CA TRP A 72 -19.23 -5.26 8.24
C TRP A 72 -18.09 -5.20 9.25
N CYS A 73 -17.14 -4.28 9.08
CA CYS A 73 -16.07 -4.04 10.03
C CYS A 73 -16.38 -2.77 10.83
N THR A 74 -16.83 -2.97 12.06
CA THR A 74 -17.07 -1.89 13.02
C THR A 74 -15.76 -1.20 13.39
N PRO A 75 -15.78 0.06 13.88
CA PRO A 75 -14.56 0.74 14.32
C PRO A 75 -13.75 -0.05 15.35
N THR A 76 -14.42 -0.76 16.27
CA THR A 76 -13.78 -1.64 17.25
C THR A 76 -13.11 -2.84 16.59
N MET A 77 -13.77 -3.50 15.63
CA MET A 77 -13.15 -4.59 14.87
C MET A 77 -11.94 -4.11 14.07
N ALA A 78 -12.06 -2.96 13.39
CA ALA A 78 -10.96 -2.36 12.64
C ALA A 78 -9.76 -2.07 13.55
N SER A 79 -10.01 -1.52 14.75
CA SER A 79 -8.96 -1.26 15.75
C SER A 79 -8.29 -2.56 16.20
N ASN A 80 -9.06 -3.59 16.55
CA ASN A 80 -8.52 -4.87 17.02
C ASN A 80 -7.69 -5.56 15.93
N PHE A 81 -8.20 -5.60 14.70
CA PHE A 81 -7.47 -6.20 13.59
C PHE A 81 -6.19 -5.43 13.25
N THR A 82 -6.23 -4.10 13.32
CA THR A 82 -5.05 -3.26 13.09
C THR A 82 -4.01 -3.49 14.19
N GLN A 83 -4.44 -3.52 15.45
CA GLN A 83 -3.54 -3.84 16.57
C GLN A 83 -2.89 -5.21 16.38
N LEU A 84 -3.67 -6.21 15.96
CA LEU A 84 -3.17 -7.55 15.69
C LEU A 84 -2.17 -7.58 14.52
N ALA A 85 -2.43 -6.81 13.45
CA ALA A 85 -1.57 -6.73 12.26
C ALA A 85 -0.24 -6.02 12.53
N PHE A 86 -0.23 -5.00 13.39
CA PHE A 86 0.96 -4.21 13.71
C PHE A 86 1.62 -4.59 15.04
N GLN A 87 1.13 -5.65 15.70
CA GLN A 87 1.67 -6.14 16.97
C GLN A 87 3.16 -6.51 16.82
N ASP A 88 3.95 -6.24 17.86
CA ASP A 88 5.36 -6.68 17.98
C ASP A 88 6.25 -6.36 16.77
N GLN A 89 6.03 -5.21 16.12
CA GLN A 89 6.81 -4.76 14.95
C GLN A 89 6.67 -5.70 13.73
N ALA A 90 5.54 -6.41 13.62
CA ALA A 90 5.19 -7.38 12.57
C ALA A 90 5.34 -6.91 11.10
N TRP A 91 5.49 -5.61 10.89
CA TRP A 91 5.65 -5.01 9.56
C TRP A 91 7.11 -4.59 9.28
N THR A 92 8.02 -4.78 10.24
CA THR A 92 9.45 -4.41 10.12
C THR A 92 10.29 -5.53 9.50
N LEU A 93 11.53 -5.20 9.13
CA LEU A 93 12.48 -6.12 8.51
C LEU A 93 12.80 -7.38 9.32
N SER A 94 12.57 -7.40 10.63
CA SER A 94 12.79 -8.58 11.48
C SER A 94 11.68 -9.62 11.37
N SER A 95 10.57 -9.27 10.71
CA SER A 95 9.41 -10.15 10.56
C SER A 95 9.63 -11.21 9.50
N ASN A 96 9.12 -12.41 9.74
CA ASN A 96 9.19 -13.48 8.75
C ASN A 96 8.29 -13.15 7.54
N TYR A 97 8.53 -13.84 6.43
CA TYR A 97 7.78 -13.66 5.19
C TYR A 97 6.25 -13.80 5.39
N MET A 98 5.79 -14.77 6.18
CA MET A 98 4.36 -15.00 6.39
C MET A 98 3.70 -13.83 7.12
N THR A 99 4.39 -13.24 8.09
CA THR A 99 3.93 -12.04 8.81
C THR A 99 3.85 -10.83 7.89
N LEU A 100 4.89 -10.60 7.08
CA LEU A 100 4.89 -9.49 6.09
C LEU A 100 3.81 -9.66 5.03
N GLN A 101 3.61 -10.89 4.54
CA GLN A 101 2.55 -11.23 3.59
C GLN A 101 1.16 -10.99 4.20
N PHE A 102 0.96 -11.35 5.47
CA PHE A 102 -0.28 -11.09 6.20
C PHE A 102 -0.53 -9.58 6.33
N VAL A 103 0.46 -8.80 6.76
CA VAL A 103 0.35 -7.33 6.84
C VAL A 103 0.01 -6.75 5.47
N TYR A 104 0.73 -7.13 4.42
CA TYR A 104 0.44 -6.66 3.06
C TYR A 104 -1.00 -6.96 2.62
N GLN A 105 -1.49 -8.19 2.84
CA GLN A 105 -2.88 -8.55 2.52
C GLN A 105 -3.89 -7.79 3.38
N PHE A 106 -3.59 -7.57 4.65
CA PHE A 106 -4.41 -6.76 5.56
C PHE A 106 -4.53 -5.31 5.08
N LEU A 107 -3.46 -4.75 4.54
CA LEU A 107 -3.45 -3.38 4.01
C LEU A 107 -4.27 -3.23 2.72
N GLN A 108 -4.35 -4.27 1.90
CA GLN A 108 -5.10 -4.22 0.63
C GLN A 108 -6.62 -4.09 0.79
N LEU A 109 -7.19 -4.33 1.97
CA LEU A 109 -8.63 -4.21 2.19
C LEU A 109 -9.17 -2.80 1.93
N GLY A 110 -8.33 -1.78 2.07
CA GLY A 110 -8.78 -0.40 1.91
C GLY A 110 -9.78 -0.02 3.00
N GLU A 111 -10.95 0.49 2.62
CA GLU A 111 -11.98 0.85 3.59
C GLU A 111 -12.73 -0.39 4.12
N PRO A 112 -13.03 -0.46 5.42
CA PRO A 112 -13.02 0.64 6.40
C PRO A 112 -11.73 0.79 7.24
N ILE A 113 -10.70 0.00 6.98
CA ILE A 113 -9.51 -0.12 7.84
C ILE A 113 -8.41 0.88 7.47
N ALA A 114 -8.44 1.46 6.25
CA ALA A 114 -7.44 2.39 5.73
C ALA A 114 -7.08 3.54 6.68
N ASN A 115 -8.06 4.12 7.39
CA ASN A 115 -7.80 5.21 8.32
C ASN A 115 -7.05 4.73 9.58
N GLN A 116 -7.35 3.53 10.07
CA GLN A 116 -6.65 2.95 11.23
C GLN A 116 -5.21 2.60 10.87
N ILE A 117 -4.99 2.06 9.67
CA ILE A 117 -3.65 1.81 9.12
C ILE A 117 -2.84 3.11 9.13
N VAL A 118 -3.36 4.18 8.52
CA VAL A 118 -2.68 5.47 8.45
C VAL A 118 -2.40 6.02 9.86
N SER A 119 -3.36 5.90 10.77
CA SER A 119 -3.18 6.31 12.17
C SER A 119 -2.04 5.55 12.85
N CYS A 120 -1.96 4.23 12.66
CA CYS A 120 -0.90 3.40 13.24
C CYS A 120 0.49 3.75 12.71
N PHE A 121 0.61 4.06 11.41
CA PHE A 121 1.86 4.54 10.84
C PHE A 121 2.39 5.79 11.55
N VAL A 122 1.51 6.75 11.79
CA VAL A 122 1.86 8.01 12.46
C VAL A 122 2.15 7.78 13.94
N SER A 123 1.23 7.14 14.68
CA SER A 123 1.37 6.98 16.14
C SER A 123 2.53 6.06 16.52
N GLY A 124 2.82 5.07 15.68
CA GLY A 124 3.89 4.11 15.89
C GLY A 124 5.26 4.59 15.39
N HIS A 125 5.33 5.75 14.73
CA HIS A 125 6.54 6.23 14.04
C HIS A 125 7.13 5.14 13.12
N LEU A 126 6.27 4.55 12.31
CA LEU A 126 6.64 3.36 11.55
C LEU A 126 7.71 3.68 10.50
N LEU A 127 7.68 4.83 9.84
CA LEU A 127 8.70 5.18 8.83
C LEU A 127 10.13 5.29 9.41
N ASP A 128 10.31 5.49 10.72
CA ASP A 128 11.62 5.49 11.38
C ASP A 128 12.38 4.18 11.16
N TYR A 129 11.67 3.07 11.00
CA TYR A 129 12.26 1.79 10.66
C TYR A 129 12.79 1.81 9.22
N VAL A 130 12.04 2.40 8.28
CA VAL A 130 12.45 2.54 6.88
C VAL A 130 13.69 3.44 6.75
N VAL A 131 13.75 4.52 7.53
CA VAL A 131 14.91 5.43 7.59
C VAL A 131 16.18 4.72 8.07
N LYS A 132 16.04 3.72 8.95
CA LYS A 132 17.17 2.99 9.56
C LYS A 132 17.62 1.77 8.75
N LEU A 133 17.01 1.48 7.60
CA LEU A 133 17.39 0.30 6.81
C LEU A 133 18.77 0.46 6.21
N ARG A 134 19.53 -0.63 6.17
CA ARG A 134 20.89 -0.66 5.61
C ARG A 134 21.11 -1.97 4.87
N GLY A 135 21.95 -1.91 3.85
CA GLY A 135 22.49 -3.05 3.13
C GLY A 135 21.51 -3.78 2.21
N ASP A 136 21.93 -4.98 1.80
CA ASP A 136 21.32 -5.72 0.70
C ASP A 136 20.01 -6.43 1.07
N GLU A 137 19.63 -6.42 2.35
CA GLU A 137 18.35 -6.96 2.82
C GLU A 137 17.12 -6.20 2.27
N ILE A 138 17.33 -5.01 1.72
CA ILE A 138 16.30 -4.16 1.12
C ILE A 138 15.74 -4.78 -0.19
N LEU A 139 16.54 -5.53 -0.96
CA LEU A 139 16.11 -6.15 -2.23
C LEU A 139 15.03 -7.22 -2.05
N TRP A 140 15.09 -7.95 -0.94
CA TRP A 140 14.29 -9.16 -0.76
C TRP A 140 12.89 -8.89 -0.17
N LYS A 141 12.49 -7.63 -0.07
CA LYS A 141 11.31 -7.22 0.70
C LYS A 141 10.37 -6.33 -0.11
N TRP A 142 10.00 -6.82 -1.29
CA TRP A 142 9.02 -6.18 -2.18
C TRP A 142 7.66 -5.95 -1.50
N GLU A 143 7.31 -6.76 -0.50
CA GLU A 143 6.11 -6.59 0.33
C GLU A 143 6.12 -5.26 1.08
N LEU A 144 7.30 -4.77 1.47
CA LEU A 144 7.45 -3.45 2.10
C LEU A 144 7.06 -2.32 1.12
N GLY A 145 7.38 -2.48 -0.17
CA GLY A 145 6.93 -1.56 -1.21
C GLY A 145 5.41 -1.51 -1.33
N GLY A 146 4.77 -2.68 -1.28
CA GLY A 146 3.32 -2.79 -1.21
C GLY A 146 2.72 -2.09 0.02
N ILE A 147 3.33 -2.31 1.20
CA ILE A 147 2.92 -1.69 2.47
C ILE A 147 3.02 -0.15 2.38
N LEU A 148 4.15 0.37 1.90
CA LEU A 148 4.37 1.81 1.72
C LEU A 148 3.42 2.39 0.67
N GLY A 149 3.17 1.67 -0.42
CA GLY A 149 2.22 2.09 -1.46
C GLY A 149 0.80 2.29 -0.92
N VAL A 150 0.34 1.40 -0.04
CA VAL A 150 -0.95 1.55 0.64
C VAL A 150 -0.96 2.76 1.57
N PHE A 151 0.10 2.95 2.37
CA PHE A 151 0.21 4.12 3.25
C PHE A 151 0.15 5.44 2.47
N VAL A 152 0.93 5.57 1.39
CA VAL A 152 0.95 6.75 0.51
C VAL A 152 -0.42 6.98 -0.15
N SER A 153 -1.11 5.92 -0.54
CA SER A 153 -2.49 6.01 -1.06
C SER A 153 -3.49 6.50 0.00
N GLY A 154 -3.24 6.22 1.27
CA GLY A 154 -4.06 6.61 2.41
C GLY A 154 -3.78 8.01 2.95
N VAL A 155 -2.56 8.53 2.76
CA VAL A 155 -2.03 9.70 3.49
C VAL A 155 -2.90 10.96 3.34
N ARG A 156 -3.50 11.19 2.16
CA ARG A 156 -4.33 12.38 1.89
C ARG A 156 -5.63 12.44 2.71
N ARG A 157 -5.97 11.36 3.40
CA ARG A 157 -7.14 11.31 4.30
C ARG A 157 -6.84 11.87 5.69
N SER A 158 -5.59 12.21 6.01
CA SER A 158 -5.18 12.65 7.35
C SER A 158 -4.05 13.69 7.31
N ASP A 159 -4.31 14.89 7.85
CA ASP A 159 -3.30 15.95 7.96
C ASP A 159 -2.10 15.54 8.81
N ALA A 160 -2.33 14.74 9.85
CA ALA A 160 -1.26 14.20 10.69
C ALA A 160 -0.34 13.26 9.89
N ALA A 161 -0.92 12.45 9.00
CA ALA A 161 -0.16 11.54 8.16
C ALA A 161 0.61 12.27 7.07
N VAL A 162 0.04 13.34 6.50
CA VAL A 162 0.75 14.23 5.59
C VAL A 162 1.93 14.86 6.32
N THR A 163 1.72 15.43 7.50
CA THR A 163 2.80 16.05 8.27
C THR A 163 3.92 15.05 8.55
N TYR A 164 3.58 13.83 8.99
CA TYR A 164 4.54 12.78 9.28
C TYR A 164 5.30 12.30 8.03
N LEU A 165 4.61 12.02 6.93
CA LEU A 165 5.26 11.58 5.68
C LEU A 165 6.20 12.65 5.11
N PHE A 166 5.83 13.93 5.22
CA PHE A 166 6.60 15.05 4.66
C PHE A 166 7.69 15.60 5.59
N GLU A 167 7.98 14.92 6.70
CA GLU A 167 9.28 15.04 7.36
C GLU A 167 10.39 14.59 6.41
N LEU A 168 11.50 15.33 6.38
CA LEU A 168 12.53 15.14 5.36
C LEU A 168 13.09 13.72 5.30
N ASP A 169 13.38 13.12 6.46
CA ASP A 169 13.94 11.77 6.51
C ASP A 169 12.92 10.73 6.04
N ASN A 170 11.65 10.91 6.38
CA ASN A 170 10.57 10.00 6.01
C ASN A 170 10.29 10.04 4.50
N ILE A 171 10.10 11.23 3.93
CA ILE A 171 9.86 11.37 2.48
C ILE A 171 11.06 10.88 1.67
N PHE A 172 12.28 11.17 2.13
CA PHE A 172 13.51 10.69 1.51
C PHE A 172 13.57 9.16 1.53
N ALA A 173 13.31 8.53 2.69
CA ALA A 173 13.35 7.09 2.82
C ALA A 173 12.29 6.40 1.94
N VAL A 174 11.06 6.92 1.91
CA VAL A 174 9.99 6.37 1.06
C VAL A 174 10.32 6.53 -0.43
N CYS A 175 10.84 7.70 -0.84
CA CYS A 175 11.31 7.89 -2.22
C CYS A 175 12.44 6.91 -2.56
N ALA A 176 13.42 6.77 -1.67
CA ALA A 176 14.56 5.87 -1.87
C ALA A 176 14.10 4.43 -2.06
N MET A 177 13.17 3.94 -1.23
CA MET A 177 12.61 2.60 -1.35
C MET A 177 11.96 2.37 -2.71
N PHE A 178 11.07 3.27 -3.16
CA PHE A 178 10.44 3.11 -4.47
C PHE A 178 11.44 3.24 -5.63
N ILE A 179 12.49 4.07 -5.51
CA ILE A 179 13.55 4.16 -6.51
C ILE A 179 14.36 2.87 -6.59
N ILE A 180 14.74 2.31 -5.45
CA ILE A 180 15.50 1.06 -5.36
C ILE A 180 14.70 -0.10 -5.99
N TRP A 181 13.38 -0.15 -5.76
CA TRP A 181 12.50 -1.16 -6.35
C TRP A 181 11.96 -0.79 -7.74
N GLN A 182 12.36 0.36 -8.30
CA GLN A 182 11.90 0.88 -9.58
C GLN A 182 10.36 1.02 -9.69
N ASP A 183 9.72 1.33 -8.57
CA ASP A 183 8.28 1.50 -8.45
C ASP A 183 7.84 2.91 -8.90
N ILE A 184 7.90 3.13 -10.21
CA ILE A 184 7.49 4.38 -10.86
C ILE A 184 6.03 4.76 -10.55
N PRO A 185 5.05 3.83 -10.54
CA PRO A 185 3.67 4.17 -10.20
C PRO A 185 3.52 4.79 -8.81
N HIS A 186 4.14 4.21 -7.77
CA HIS A 186 4.03 4.75 -6.42
C HIS A 186 4.87 6.03 -6.23
N LEU A 187 5.99 6.18 -6.94
CA LEU A 187 6.70 7.47 -7.02
C LEU A 187 5.79 8.57 -7.59
N HIS A 188 5.07 8.28 -8.67
CA HIS A 188 4.15 9.24 -9.26
C HIS A 188 3.00 9.60 -8.31
N LEU A 189 2.45 8.61 -7.60
CA LEU A 189 1.42 8.82 -6.58
C LEU A 189 1.93 9.74 -5.45
N LEU A 190 3.17 9.49 -5.00
CA LEU A 190 3.84 10.27 -3.96
C LEU A 190 4.09 11.70 -4.41
N ALA A 191 4.57 11.92 -5.64
CA ALA A 191 4.81 13.25 -6.20
C ALA A 191 3.54 14.09 -6.32
N GLN A 192 2.41 13.45 -6.62
CA GLN A 192 1.11 14.12 -6.61
C GLN A 192 0.61 14.41 -5.20
N CYS A 193 1.15 13.74 -4.18
CA CYS A 193 0.85 14.05 -2.80
C CYS A 193 1.56 15.34 -2.42
N CYS A 194 0.80 16.39 -2.10
CA CYS A 194 1.34 17.69 -1.70
C CYS A 194 2.46 18.21 -2.62
N PRO A 195 2.17 18.46 -3.91
CA PRO A 195 3.19 18.80 -4.92
C PRO A 195 3.94 20.10 -4.58
N ASP A 196 3.27 21.03 -3.90
CA ASP A 196 3.82 22.34 -3.53
C ASP A 196 4.57 22.31 -2.17
N HIS A 197 4.75 21.14 -1.56
CA HIS A 197 5.41 21.04 -0.25
C HIS A 197 6.90 21.39 -0.36
N PRO A 198 7.42 22.33 0.47
CA PRO A 198 8.79 22.85 0.33
C PRO A 198 9.89 21.79 0.49
N VAL A 199 9.60 20.71 1.24
CA VAL A 199 10.55 19.61 1.48
C VAL A 199 11.00 18.91 0.19
N TRP A 200 10.20 18.98 -0.88
CA TRP A 200 10.54 18.35 -2.16
C TRP A 200 11.87 18.82 -2.70
N THR A 201 12.19 20.11 -2.54
CA THR A 201 13.45 20.69 -3.02
C THR A 201 14.65 20.00 -2.38
N GLU A 202 14.61 19.83 -1.06
CA GLU A 202 15.70 19.19 -0.31
C GLU A 202 15.71 17.68 -0.52
N CYS A 203 14.54 17.04 -0.54
CA CYS A 203 14.42 15.60 -0.80
C CYS A 203 15.01 15.23 -2.17
N LEU A 204 14.63 15.95 -3.23
CA LEU A 204 15.11 15.69 -4.59
C LEU A 204 16.64 15.86 -4.73
N GLN A 205 17.25 16.78 -3.98
CA GLN A 205 18.71 16.94 -3.92
C GLN A 205 19.39 15.76 -3.22
N LYS A 206 18.78 15.23 -2.16
CA LYS A 206 19.31 14.07 -1.42
C LYS A 206 19.21 12.74 -2.17
N LEU A 207 18.35 12.61 -3.20
CA LEU A 207 18.17 11.34 -3.90
C LEU A 207 19.46 10.77 -4.54
N ASP A 208 20.42 11.62 -4.92
CA ASP A 208 21.70 11.12 -5.46
C ASP A 208 22.55 10.39 -4.39
N THR A 209 22.24 10.58 -3.11
CA THR A 209 22.96 9.96 -1.98
C THR A 209 22.30 8.67 -1.50
N ILE A 210 21.31 8.13 -2.22
CA ILE A 210 20.64 6.87 -1.85
C ILE A 210 21.65 5.72 -1.64
N PRO A 211 22.58 5.45 -2.58
CA PRO A 211 23.51 4.32 -2.42
C PRO A 211 24.35 4.44 -1.14
N GLU A 212 24.84 5.63 -0.84
CA GLU A 212 25.67 5.90 0.34
C GLU A 212 24.86 5.88 1.63
N HIS A 213 23.64 6.46 1.64
CA HIS A 213 22.81 6.53 2.84
C HIS A 213 22.36 5.14 3.32
N PHE A 214 22.01 4.26 2.39
CA PHE A 214 21.53 2.91 2.69
C PHE A 214 22.64 1.86 2.68
N GLU A 215 23.90 2.24 2.50
CA GLU A 215 25.05 1.32 2.46
C GLU A 215 24.86 0.18 1.44
N LEU A 216 24.33 0.50 0.25
CA LEU A 216 23.99 -0.48 -0.77
C LEU A 216 25.25 -1.06 -1.41
N SER A 217 25.33 -2.39 -1.56
CA SER A 217 26.44 -3.00 -2.27
C SER A 217 26.34 -2.78 -3.78
N LEU A 218 27.33 -2.12 -4.36
CA LEU A 218 27.45 -1.91 -5.81
C LEU A 218 27.61 -3.21 -6.61
N SER A 219 27.78 -4.37 -5.95
CA SER A 219 27.77 -5.68 -6.61
C SER A 219 26.37 -6.24 -6.84
N LEU A 220 25.36 -5.75 -6.12
CA LEU A 220 23.97 -6.19 -6.21
C LEU A 220 23.05 -5.09 -6.77
N TYR A 221 23.42 -3.83 -6.59
CA TYR A 221 22.70 -2.69 -7.13
C TYR A 221 23.50 -2.06 -8.27
N ASP A 222 22.85 -1.90 -9.43
CA ASP A 222 23.39 -1.05 -10.48
C ASP A 222 23.17 0.42 -10.09
N ARG A 223 24.25 1.08 -9.68
CA ARG A 223 24.24 2.50 -9.33
C ARG A 223 23.71 3.35 -10.48
N GLU A 224 24.02 2.99 -11.72
CA GLU A 224 23.56 3.73 -12.89
C GLU A 224 22.05 3.59 -13.05
N GLU A 225 21.48 2.42 -12.73
CA GLU A 225 20.04 2.18 -12.75
C GLU A 225 19.28 2.96 -11.69
N ILE A 226 19.82 3.02 -10.45
CA ILE A 226 19.27 3.86 -9.38
C ILE A 226 19.29 5.34 -9.81
N LEU A 227 20.42 5.85 -10.27
CA LEU A 227 20.56 7.26 -10.69
C LEU A 227 19.73 7.59 -11.94
N SER A 228 19.54 6.63 -12.84
CA SER A 228 18.63 6.75 -13.98
C SER A 228 17.19 6.92 -13.50
N THR A 229 16.77 6.12 -12.52
CA THR A 229 15.44 6.21 -11.91
C THR A 229 15.24 7.53 -11.15
N VAL A 230 16.25 8.00 -10.41
CA VAL A 230 16.26 9.34 -9.78
C VAL A 230 16.06 10.43 -10.83
N SER A 231 16.78 10.34 -11.96
CA SER A 231 16.67 11.31 -13.06
C SER A 231 15.28 11.29 -13.69
N ALA A 232 14.71 10.11 -13.94
CA ALA A 232 13.35 9.96 -14.44
C ALA A 232 12.31 10.56 -13.46
N PHE A 233 12.51 10.36 -12.16
CA PHE A 233 11.64 10.92 -11.14
C PHE A 233 11.71 12.45 -11.05
N ARG A 234 12.90 13.05 -11.15
CA ARG A 234 13.07 14.52 -11.22
C ARG A 234 12.35 15.12 -12.43
N LEU A 235 12.44 14.46 -13.59
CA LEU A 235 11.72 14.89 -14.79
C LEU A 235 10.20 14.89 -14.60
N LEU A 236 9.64 14.00 -13.75
CA LEU A 236 8.21 14.01 -13.43
C LEU A 236 7.80 15.28 -12.66
N PHE A 237 8.66 15.80 -11.79
CA PHE A 237 8.42 17.04 -11.04
C PHE A 237 8.60 18.30 -11.89
N GLU A 238 9.62 18.32 -12.74
CA GLU A 238 9.95 19.49 -13.57
C GLU A 238 9.05 19.60 -14.81
N GLY A 239 8.60 18.47 -15.36
CA GLY A 239 8.04 18.39 -16.71
C GLY A 239 6.51 18.41 -16.82
N GLY A 240 5.75 18.15 -15.74
CA GLY A 240 4.27 18.14 -15.79
C GLY A 240 3.64 17.26 -16.89
N GLY A 241 4.37 16.27 -17.43
CA GLY A 241 3.98 15.48 -18.61
C GLY A 241 4.28 13.99 -18.46
N PRO A 242 3.50 13.10 -19.09
CA PRO A 242 3.68 11.66 -18.95
C PRO A 242 4.96 11.23 -19.67
N LEU A 243 5.92 10.66 -18.93
CA LEU A 243 7.06 10.00 -19.56
C LEU A 243 6.59 8.72 -20.26
N MET A 244 6.72 8.71 -21.58
CA MET A 244 6.74 7.50 -22.40
C MET A 244 8.07 6.79 -22.16
N LEU A 245 8.04 5.71 -21.38
CA LEU A 245 9.08 4.68 -21.39
C LEU A 245 8.43 3.33 -21.67
N HIS A 246 9.16 2.49 -22.40
CA HIS A 246 8.66 1.46 -23.29
C HIS A 246 7.83 0.34 -22.61
N SER A 247 6.58 0.19 -23.07
CA SER A 247 5.77 -1.05 -23.16
C SER A 247 5.56 -1.95 -21.92
N ARG A 248 4.39 -1.83 -21.26
CA ARG A 248 3.21 -2.70 -21.51
C ARG A 248 1.93 -2.02 -20.97
N PRO A 249 0.86 -1.86 -21.77
CA PRO A 249 -0.26 -0.98 -21.42
C PRO A 249 -1.51 -1.75 -21.01
N THR A 250 -2.02 -1.55 -19.79
CA THR A 250 -3.45 -1.82 -19.53
C THR A 250 -4.14 -0.98 -18.46
N VAL A 251 -3.44 -0.16 -17.67
CA VAL A 251 -4.10 0.59 -16.57
C VAL A 251 -4.46 2.03 -16.98
N SER A 252 -3.93 2.54 -18.09
CA SER A 252 -4.12 3.94 -18.52
C SER A 252 -5.55 4.31 -18.93
N SER A 253 -6.44 3.33 -19.14
CA SER A 253 -7.85 3.55 -19.52
C SER A 253 -8.79 3.65 -18.31
N LEU A 254 -8.51 2.91 -17.23
CA LEU A 254 -9.27 2.96 -15.97
C LEU A 254 -9.01 4.26 -15.21
N TRP A 255 -7.74 4.69 -15.14
CA TRP A 255 -7.39 5.98 -14.54
C TRP A 255 -7.94 7.17 -15.32
N ARG A 256 -7.99 7.10 -16.66
CA ARG A 256 -8.65 8.13 -17.49
C ARG A 256 -10.16 8.20 -17.23
N ARG A 257 -10.82 7.06 -17.03
CA ARG A 257 -12.26 7.00 -16.69
C ARG A 257 -12.54 7.52 -15.29
N LEU A 258 -11.69 7.22 -14.31
CA LEU A 258 -11.82 7.74 -12.94
C LEU A 258 -11.59 9.26 -12.89
N TRP A 259 -10.60 9.76 -13.62
CA TRP A 259 -10.33 11.20 -13.72
C TRP A 259 -11.47 11.97 -14.42
N GLN A 260 -12.09 11.38 -15.46
CA GLN A 260 -13.28 11.95 -16.11
C GLN A 260 -14.53 11.90 -15.22
N ARG A 261 -14.72 10.82 -14.45
CA ARG A 261 -15.89 10.67 -13.55
C ARG A 261 -15.83 11.69 -12.40
N HIS A 262 -14.67 11.93 -11.82
CA HIS A 262 -14.49 12.92 -10.75
C HIS A 262 -14.67 14.37 -11.25
N ARG A 263 -14.27 14.66 -12.50
CA ARG A 263 -14.48 15.98 -13.13
C ARG A 263 -15.95 16.26 -13.51
N ASN A 264 -16.73 15.22 -13.80
CA ASN A 264 -18.15 15.36 -14.15
C ASN A 264 -19.05 15.51 -12.91
N ILE A 265 -18.70 14.89 -11.77
CA ILE A 265 -19.44 15.05 -10.50
C ILE A 265 -19.39 16.50 -10.00
N GLY A 266 -18.28 17.21 -10.20
CA GLY A 266 -18.16 18.64 -9.86
C GLY A 266 -18.91 19.58 -10.82
N LYS A 267 -19.32 19.11 -12.01
CA LYS A 267 -20.06 19.91 -13.00
C LYS A 267 -21.57 19.69 -12.97
N GLU A 268 -22.05 18.57 -12.42
CA GLU A 268 -23.50 18.32 -12.27
C GLU A 268 -24.13 19.07 -11.08
N LEU A 269 -23.34 19.49 -10.09
CA LEU A 269 -23.84 20.27 -8.94
C LEU A 269 -23.94 21.78 -9.17
N THR A 270 -23.48 22.30 -10.30
CA THR A 270 -23.56 23.75 -10.64
C THR A 270 -24.54 24.07 -11.76
N GLY A 271 -25.28 23.07 -12.28
CA GLY A 271 -26.25 23.23 -13.37
C GLY A 271 -27.73 23.35 -12.97
N ALA A 272 -28.08 23.09 -11.70
CA ALA A 272 -29.48 23.07 -11.25
C ALA A 272 -29.84 24.33 -10.44
N SER A 273 -29.72 25.50 -11.05
CA SER A 273 -30.42 26.70 -10.56
C SER A 273 -30.61 27.71 -11.68
N LYS A 274 -31.65 27.48 -12.48
CA LYS A 274 -32.43 28.47 -13.25
C LYS A 274 -33.49 27.72 -14.05
N VAL A 275 -34.71 27.67 -13.52
CA VAL A 275 -35.95 28.32 -14.01
C VAL A 275 -37.01 28.06 -12.95
#